data_AF-A0A7Y2VFV7-F1
#
_entry.id   AF-A0A7Y2VFV7-F1
#
_cell.length_a   1.000
_cell.length_b   1.000
_cell.length_c   1.000
_cell.angle_alpha   90.00
_cell.angle_beta   90.00
_cell.angle_gamma   90.00
#
_symmetry.space_group_name_H-M   'P 1'
#
loop_
_entity.id
_entity.type
_entity.pdbx_description
1 polymer ?
#
loop_
_entity_poly.entity_id
_entity_poly.type
_entity_poly.pdbx_seq_one_letter_code
_entity_poly.pdbx_strand_id
1 'polypeptide(L)'
;MDNASARNMWGDFLDTHLEYAFVDEPRVTHFYDNEKDCEDSLKLVLSGTKKAISHSLLGLQLRKEPLPKIGDFTVITDWKGKARCIVRTVAVRLKPFFSIRQSYVKIEGEGNKSVENWKKSHWEYYQ
;
A
#
# COMPACT_ATOMS: atom_id res chain seq x y z
N MET A 1 -14.01 8.81 8.38
CA MET A 1 -13.61 8.52 6.98
C MET A 1 -14.36 9.45 6.05
N ASP A 2 -13.68 10.42 5.43
CA ASP A 2 -14.33 11.46 4.61
C ASP A 2 -14.76 10.95 3.23
N ASN A 3 -14.00 10.02 2.66
CA ASN A 3 -14.31 9.41 1.37
C ASN A 3 -15.54 8.48 1.47
N ALA A 4 -16.65 8.85 0.83
CA ALA A 4 -17.91 8.10 0.88
C ALA A 4 -17.77 6.67 0.35
N SER A 5 -17.03 6.47 -0.75
CA SER A 5 -16.84 5.13 -1.32
C SER A 5 -16.03 4.22 -0.42
N ALA A 6 -15.02 4.77 0.28
CA ALA A 6 -14.22 4.04 1.25
C ALA A 6 -15.03 3.70 2.51
N ARG A 7 -15.84 4.65 2.99
CA ARG A 7 -16.73 4.44 4.13
C ARG A 7 -17.73 3.31 3.87
N ASN A 8 -18.35 3.30 2.69
CA ASN A 8 -19.28 2.23 2.30
C ASN A 8 -18.58 0.87 2.22
N MET A 9 -17.45 0.80 1.52
CA MET A 9 -16.67 -0.44 1.41
C MET A 9 -16.22 -0.99 2.77
N TRP A 10 -15.85 -0.11 3.70
CA TRP A 10 -15.49 -0.51 5.06
C TRP A 10 -16.70 -0.99 5.86
N GLY A 11 -17.86 -0.33 5.73
CA GLY A 11 -19.12 -0.80 6.30
C GLY A 11 -19.48 -2.21 5.82
N ASP A 12 -19.49 -2.42 4.50
CA ASP A 12 -19.78 -3.72 3.89
C ASP A 12 -18.81 -4.82 4.37
N PHE A 13 -17.54 -4.46 4.56
CA PHE A 13 -16.55 -5.37 5.14
C PHE A 13 -16.87 -5.73 6.59
N LEU A 14 -17.22 -4.76 7.43
CA LEU A 14 -17.53 -5.01 8.84
C LEU A 14 -18.83 -5.80 9.05
N ASP A 15 -19.82 -5.65 8.15
CA ASP A 15 -21.05 -6.46 8.18
C ASP A 15 -20.76 -7.97 8.08
N THR A 16 -19.63 -8.34 7.45
CA THR A 16 -19.19 -9.74 7.30
C THR A 16 -18.03 -10.12 8.22
N HIS A 17 -17.37 -9.13 8.84
CA HIS A 17 -16.19 -9.31 9.68
C HIS A 17 -16.25 -8.48 10.97
N LEU A 18 -17.27 -8.76 11.80
CA LEU A 18 -17.52 -8.06 13.06
C LEU A 18 -16.36 -8.18 14.07
N GLU A 19 -15.46 -9.16 13.92
CA GLU A 19 -14.23 -9.27 14.72
C GLU A 19 -13.32 -8.03 14.59
N TYR A 20 -13.50 -7.20 13.56
CA TYR A 20 -12.76 -5.96 13.36
C TYR A 20 -13.58 -4.70 13.68
N ALA A 21 -14.76 -4.80 14.28
CA ALA A 21 -15.62 -3.63 14.55
C ALA A 21 -14.98 -2.55 15.45
N PHE A 22 -13.95 -2.91 16.22
CA PHE A 22 -13.26 -2.02 17.16
C PHE A 22 -11.82 -1.66 16.75
N VAL A 23 -11.40 -2.02 15.53
CA VAL A 23 -10.08 -1.56 15.03
C VAL A 23 -10.14 -0.08 14.64
N ASP A 24 -8.97 0.55 14.63
CA ASP A 24 -8.84 1.93 14.15
C ASP A 24 -9.36 2.07 12.71
N GLU A 25 -9.91 3.24 12.42
CA GLU A 25 -10.42 3.56 11.09
C GLU A 25 -9.32 3.38 10.02
N PRO A 26 -9.57 2.65 8.92
CA PRO A 26 -8.58 2.44 7.87
C PRO A 26 -8.09 3.74 7.25
N ARG A 27 -6.79 3.80 6.93
CA ARG A 27 -6.26 4.88 6.07
C ARG A 27 -6.86 4.73 4.67
N VAL A 28 -7.23 5.85 4.04
CA VAL A 28 -7.66 5.88 2.63
C VAL A 28 -6.55 6.50 1.78
N THR A 29 -6.08 5.79 0.76
CA THR A 29 -4.96 6.26 -0.07
C THR A 29 -4.94 5.63 -1.47
N HIS A 30 -4.19 6.22 -2.39
CA HIS A 30 -3.85 5.65 -3.69
C HIS A 30 -2.33 5.41 -3.77
N PHE A 31 -1.90 4.66 -4.78
CA PHE A 31 -0.47 4.45 -5.03
C PHE A 31 0.12 5.58 -5.85
N TYR A 32 1.38 5.91 -5.57
CA TYR A 32 2.18 6.85 -6.34
C TYR A 32 1.55 8.25 -6.48
N ASP A 33 2.17 9.10 -7.28
CA ASP A 33 1.84 10.51 -7.47
C ASP A 33 1.44 10.85 -8.91
N ASN A 34 1.23 9.82 -9.74
CA ASN A 34 0.72 9.95 -11.10
C ASN A 34 -0.33 8.87 -11.42
N GLU A 35 -1.26 9.21 -12.32
CA GLU A 35 -2.40 8.35 -12.67
C GLU A 35 -1.97 6.99 -13.21
N LYS A 36 -0.97 6.96 -14.08
CA LYS A 36 -0.54 5.72 -14.74
C LYS A 36 -0.02 4.70 -13.72
N ASP A 37 0.89 5.12 -12.85
CA ASP A 37 1.51 4.20 -11.88
C ASP A 37 0.55 3.85 -10.74
N CYS A 38 -0.38 4.75 -10.40
CA CYS A 38 -1.50 4.45 -9.52
C CYS A 38 -2.34 3.29 -10.08
N GLU A 39 -2.82 3.42 -11.32
CA GLU A 39 -3.69 2.42 -11.95
C GLU A 39 -2.97 1.09 -12.21
N ASP A 40 -1.70 1.13 -12.62
CA ASP A 40 -0.90 -0.08 -12.83
C ASP A 40 -0.66 -0.84 -11.51
N SER A 41 -0.35 -0.13 -10.44
CA SER A 41 -0.14 -0.73 -9.12
C SER A 41 -1.43 -1.30 -8.54
N LEU A 42 -2.54 -0.58 -8.71
CA LEU A 42 -3.85 -1.03 -8.30
C LEU A 42 -4.24 -2.36 -8.98
N LYS A 43 -4.01 -2.49 -10.31
CA LYS A 43 -4.25 -3.77 -11.02
C LYS A 43 -3.42 -4.92 -10.44
N LEU A 44 -2.18 -4.66 -10.05
CA LEU A 44 -1.32 -5.66 -9.42
C LEU A 44 -1.83 -6.08 -8.04
N VAL A 45 -2.35 -5.15 -7.25
CA VAL A 45 -2.98 -5.48 -5.95
C VAL A 45 -4.26 -6.29 -6.16
N LEU A 46 -5.14 -5.86 -7.06
CA LEU A 46 -6.41 -6.54 -7.33
C LEU A 46 -6.22 -7.96 -7.90
N SER A 47 -5.17 -8.19 -8.68
CA SER A 47 -4.80 -9.53 -9.16
C SER A 47 -4.09 -10.39 -8.12
N GLY A 48 -3.78 -9.83 -6.94
CA GLY A 48 -2.99 -10.49 -5.90
C GLY A 48 -1.51 -10.67 -6.24
N THR A 49 -1.00 -9.98 -7.27
CA THR A 49 0.42 -10.02 -7.65
C THR A 49 1.26 -9.17 -6.71
N LYS A 50 0.82 -7.95 -6.39
CA LYS A 50 1.47 -7.05 -5.43
C LYS A 50 0.95 -7.34 -4.03
N LYS A 51 1.85 -7.74 -3.13
CA LYS A 51 1.56 -8.08 -1.72
C LYS A 51 2.47 -7.36 -0.72
N ALA A 52 3.30 -6.45 -1.19
CA ALA A 52 4.16 -5.61 -0.36
C ALA A 52 4.11 -4.16 -0.82
N ILE A 53 4.25 -3.25 0.14
CA ILE A 53 4.37 -1.81 -0.04
C ILE A 53 5.65 -1.39 0.68
N SER A 54 6.51 -0.66 -0.03
CA SER A 54 7.72 -0.08 0.54
C SER A 54 7.49 1.40 0.85
N HIS A 55 8.04 1.89 1.95
CA HIS A 55 8.03 3.30 2.33
C HIS A 55 9.45 3.78 2.63
N SER A 56 9.78 5.02 2.27
CA SER A 56 10.97 5.69 2.78
C SER A 56 10.79 6.03 4.26
N LEU A 57 11.64 5.48 5.13
CA LEU A 57 11.62 5.78 6.56
C LEU A 57 11.82 7.28 6.81
N LEU A 58 12.78 7.89 6.11
CA LEU A 58 13.03 9.33 6.21
C LEU A 58 11.81 10.14 5.75
N GLY A 59 11.15 9.71 4.67
CA GLY A 59 9.93 10.35 4.18
C GLY A 59 8.80 10.33 5.21
N LEU A 60 8.57 9.18 5.86
CA LEU A 60 7.59 9.07 6.95
C LEU A 60 7.93 10.01 8.13
N GLN A 61 9.20 10.05 8.53
CA GLN A 61 9.66 10.91 9.63
C GLN A 61 9.48 12.40 9.32
N LEU A 62 9.85 12.84 8.12
CA LEU A 62 9.71 14.24 7.69
C LEU A 62 8.24 14.67 7.65
N ARG A 63 7.34 13.78 7.21
CA ARG A 63 5.88 14.04 7.20
C ARG A 63 5.21 13.79 8.55
N LYS A 64 5.96 13.36 9.56
CA LYS A 64 5.44 12.95 10.89
C LYS A 64 4.34 11.89 10.77
N GLU A 65 4.42 11.04 9.76
CA GLU A 65 3.52 9.90 9.60
C GLU A 65 3.91 8.76 10.54
N PRO A 66 2.94 8.09 11.19
CA PRO A 66 3.24 6.92 11.99
C PRO A 66 3.82 5.80 11.12
N LEU A 67 4.68 4.98 11.72
CA LEU A 67 5.12 3.75 11.07
C LEU A 67 3.93 2.79 10.89
N PRO A 68 3.87 2.03 9.79
CA PRO A 68 2.84 1.02 9.60
C PRO A 68 2.92 -0.04 10.70
N LYS A 69 1.78 -0.51 11.18
CA LYS A 69 1.67 -1.54 12.22
C LYS A 69 1.01 -2.79 11.67
N ILE A 70 1.36 -3.93 12.26
CA ILE A 70 0.68 -5.18 11.98
C ILE A 70 -0.77 -5.05 12.46
N GLY A 71 -1.71 -5.40 11.60
CA GLY A 71 -3.15 -5.27 11.86
C GLY A 71 -3.78 -4.04 11.21
N ASP A 72 -2.99 -3.05 10.78
CA ASP A 72 -3.51 -1.85 10.13
C ASP A 72 -4.26 -2.22 8.84
N PHE A 73 -5.43 -1.62 8.67
CA PHE A 73 -6.22 -1.67 7.46
C PHE A 73 -6.00 -0.41 6.63
N THR A 74 -5.94 -0.59 5.30
CA THR A 74 -5.86 0.50 4.34
C THR A 74 -6.87 0.26 3.23
N VAL A 75 -7.72 1.24 2.96
CA VAL A 75 -8.56 1.27 1.76
C VAL A 75 -7.74 1.88 0.63
N ILE A 76 -7.53 1.10 -0.43
CA ILE A 76 -6.86 1.55 -1.65
C ILE A 76 -7.91 2.08 -2.63
N THR A 77 -7.68 3.30 -3.13
CA THR A 77 -8.49 3.93 -4.16
C THR A 77 -7.83 3.86 -5.54
N ASP A 78 -8.64 4.07 -6.59
CA ASP A 78 -8.13 4.46 -7.91
C ASP A 78 -7.66 5.93 -7.91
N TRP A 79 -7.13 6.40 -9.05
CA TRP A 79 -6.64 7.78 -9.17
C TRP A 79 -7.73 8.83 -8.94
N LYS A 80 -8.99 8.48 -9.22
CA LYS A 80 -10.16 9.36 -9.04
C LYS A 80 -10.70 9.33 -7.61
N GLY A 81 -10.05 8.59 -6.71
CA GLY A 81 -10.43 8.49 -5.31
C GLY A 81 -11.59 7.53 -5.05
N LYS A 82 -11.99 6.68 -6.00
CA LYS A 82 -13.00 5.65 -5.72
C LYS A 82 -12.32 4.44 -5.07
N ALA A 83 -12.85 3.98 -3.93
CA ALA A 83 -12.35 2.80 -3.23
C ALA A 83 -12.46 1.54 -4.09
N ARG A 84 -11.40 0.72 -4.06
CA ARG A 84 -11.25 -0.47 -4.93
C ARG A 84 -10.98 -1.75 -4.16
N CYS A 85 -10.24 -1.68 -3.06
CA CYS A 85 -10.03 -2.82 -2.17
C CYS A 85 -9.59 -2.38 -0.77
N ILE A 86 -9.72 -3.29 0.19
CA ILE A 86 -9.16 -3.16 1.53
C ILE A 86 -7.97 -4.11 1.62
N VAL A 87 -6.83 -3.62 2.14
CA VAL A 87 -5.66 -4.43 2.45
C VAL A 87 -5.38 -4.39 3.95
N ARG A 88 -4.88 -5.49 4.51
CA ARG A 88 -4.47 -5.60 5.91
C ARG A 88 -2.99 -5.87 6.00
N THR A 89 -2.30 -5.13 6.86
CA THR A 89 -0.87 -5.30 7.10
C THR A 89 -0.64 -6.54 7.98
N VAL A 90 0.02 -7.56 7.44
CA VAL A 90 0.31 -8.81 8.17
C VAL A 90 1.76 -8.92 8.64
N ALA A 91 2.66 -8.10 8.08
CA ALA A 91 4.07 -8.07 8.45
C ALA A 91 4.67 -6.69 8.17
N VAL A 92 5.54 -6.23 9.07
CA VAL A 92 6.31 -4.99 8.92
C VAL A 92 7.78 -5.31 9.15
N ARG A 93 8.66 -4.82 8.27
CA ARG A 93 10.11 -5.03 8.36
C ARG A 93 10.85 -3.75 8.00
N LEU A 94 11.75 -3.31 8.87
CA LEU A 94 12.72 -2.29 8.51
C LEU A 94 13.89 -2.95 7.77
N LYS A 95 14.17 -2.51 6.55
CA LYS A 95 15.26 -3.04 5.73
C LYS A 95 16.11 -1.92 5.13
N PRO A 96 17.44 -2.01 5.23
CA PRO A 96 18.32 -1.13 4.45
C PRO A 96 18.10 -1.33 2.95
N PHE A 97 18.09 -0.25 2.17
CA PHE A 97 17.86 -0.28 0.72
C PHE A 97 18.80 -1.23 -0.03
N PHE A 98 20.08 -1.27 0.34
CA PHE A 98 21.05 -2.17 -0.29
C PHE A 98 20.74 -3.66 -0.06
N SER A 99 19.99 -4.00 1.01
CA SER A 99 19.65 -5.38 1.41
C SER A 99 18.43 -5.96 0.68
N ILE A 100 17.81 -5.20 -0.22
CA ILE A 100 16.69 -5.66 -1.03
C ILE A 100 17.18 -6.70 -2.03
N ARG A 101 16.49 -7.84 -2.04
CA ARG A 101 16.80 -9.02 -2.86
C ARG A 101 15.61 -9.35 -3.74
N GLN A 102 15.89 -10.15 -4.76
CA GLN A 102 14.91 -10.62 -5.75
C GLN A 102 13.65 -11.23 -5.13
N SER A 103 13.75 -11.91 -3.99
CA SER A 103 12.60 -12.47 -3.28
C SER A 103 11.60 -11.41 -2.82
N TYR A 104 12.07 -10.26 -2.35
CA TYR A 104 11.20 -9.15 -1.95
C TYR A 104 10.57 -8.45 -3.16
N VAL A 105 11.37 -8.20 -4.20
CA VAL A 105 10.89 -7.59 -5.45
C VAL A 105 9.77 -8.42 -6.09
N LYS A 106 9.83 -9.75 -5.98
CA LYS A 106 8.75 -10.64 -6.44
C LYS A 106 7.45 -10.48 -5.65
N ILE A 107 7.52 -10.14 -4.36
CA ILE A 107 6.35 -9.93 -3.49
C ILE A 107 5.74 -8.56 -3.78
N GLU A 108 6.55 -7.54 -3.99
CA GLU A 108 6.08 -6.22 -4.42
C GLU A 108 5.50 -6.26 -5.85
N GLY A 109 6.11 -7.05 -6.73
CA GLY A 109 5.49 -7.49 -7.98
C GLY A 109 5.48 -6.46 -9.12
N GLU A 110 6.05 -5.28 -8.90
CA GLU A 110 6.04 -4.17 -9.85
C GLU A 110 7.12 -4.27 -10.95
N GLY A 111 6.85 -3.58 -12.07
CA GLY A 111 7.75 -3.50 -13.22
C GLY A 111 8.12 -4.86 -13.80
N ASN A 112 9.35 -4.97 -14.30
CA ASN A 112 9.91 -6.23 -14.82
C ASN A 112 10.36 -7.21 -13.72
N LYS A 113 10.05 -6.91 -12.45
CA LYS A 113 10.44 -7.69 -11.27
C LYS A 113 11.96 -7.88 -11.14
N SER A 114 12.81 -7.02 -11.71
CA SER A 114 14.26 -7.07 -11.47
C SER A 114 14.66 -6.20 -10.28
N VAL A 115 15.73 -6.59 -9.57
CA VAL A 115 16.23 -5.82 -8.41
C VAL A 115 16.77 -4.46 -8.84
N GLU A 116 17.42 -4.40 -10.00
CA GLU A 116 18.00 -3.19 -10.56
C GLU A 116 16.91 -2.17 -10.88
N ASN A 117 15.84 -2.60 -11.55
CA ASN A 117 14.72 -1.73 -11.89
C ASN A 117 13.97 -1.27 -10.65
N TRP A 118 13.72 -2.18 -9.70
CA TRP A 118 13.09 -1.83 -8.42
C TRP A 118 13.90 -0.78 -7.67
N LYS A 119 15.22 -0.95 -7.58
CA LYS A 119 16.10 0.00 -6.91
C LYS A 119 16.08 1.35 -7.62
N LYS A 120 16.18 1.36 -8.95
CA LYS A 120 16.13 2.59 -9.74
C LYS A 120 14.81 3.35 -9.50
N SER A 121 13.66 2.69 -9.68
CA SER A 121 12.36 3.35 -9.55
C SER A 121 12.10 3.86 -8.13
N HIS A 122 12.46 3.10 -7.10
CA HIS A 122 12.29 3.53 -5.71
C HIS A 122 13.25 4.67 -5.34
N TRP A 123 14.46 4.69 -5.92
CA TRP A 123 15.38 5.80 -5.71
C TRP A 123 14.83 7.07 -6.34
N GLU A 124 14.41 7.01 -7.61
CA GLU A 124 13.83 8.15 -8.33
C GLU A 124 12.56 8.69 -7.65
N TYR A 125 11.71 7.81 -7.09
CA TYR A 125 10.47 8.21 -6.40
C TYR A 125 10.69 8.87 -5.03
N TYR A 126 11.78 8.54 -4.32
CA TYR A 126 12.05 9.07 -2.98
C TYR A 126 13.11 10.18 -2.92
N GLN A 127 13.75 10.51 -4.04
CA GLN A 127 14.57 11.72 -4.17
C GLN A 127 13.69 12.96 -4.16
#